data_AF-A0A699IUV3-F1
#
_entry.id   AF-A0A699IUV3-F1
#
_cell.length_a   1.000
_cell.length_b   1.000
_cell.length_c   1.000
_cell.angle_alpha   90.00
_cell.angle_beta   90.00
_cell.angle_gamma   90.00
#
_symmetry.space_group_name_H-M   'P 1'
#
loop_
_entity.id
_entity.type
_entity.pdbx_description
1 polymer ?
#
loop_
_entity_poly.entity_id
_entity_poly.type
_entity_poly.pdbx_seq_one_letter_code
_entity_poly.pdbx_strand_id
1 'polypeptide(L)' 'MWRATHDRPPNPSNLEKRSSQSVGFSTTKFRKVSKAIMRNLPANDIIESCCVAGPGYVNVILSKQWMAQ' A
#
# COMPACT_ATOMS: atom_id res chain seq x y z
N MET A 1 -9.02 -49.78 -22.78
CA MET A 1 -8.08 -49.14 -23.72
C MET A 1 -8.29 -47.63 -23.61
N TRP A 2 -7.54 -46.96 -22.73
CA TRP A 2 -7.72 -45.54 -22.40
C TRP A 2 -7.11 -44.70 -23.52
N ARG A 3 -7.90 -43.84 -24.18
CA ARG A 3 -7.37 -42.90 -25.18
C ARG A 3 -6.74 -41.71 -24.46
N ALA A 4 -5.42 -41.62 -24.51
CA ALA A 4 -4.66 -40.45 -24.09
C ALA A 4 -4.98 -39.27 -25.03
N THR A 5 -5.94 -38.43 -24.64
CA THR A 5 -6.06 -37.09 -25.22
C THR A 5 -4.80 -36.33 -24.83
N HIS A 6 -4.00 -35.97 -25.84
CA HIS A 6 -2.84 -35.10 -25.69
C HIS A 6 -3.21 -33.86 -24.86
N ASP A 7 -2.76 -33.84 -23.60
CA ASP A 7 -2.61 -32.62 -22.83
C ASP A 7 -1.69 -31.71 -23.66
N ARG A 8 -2.26 -30.71 -24.33
CA ARG A 8 -1.46 -29.66 -24.96
C ARG A 8 -0.64 -29.01 -23.85
N PRO A 9 0.68 -28.83 -24.02
CA PRO A 9 1.45 -28.05 -23.08
C PRO A 9 0.80 -26.65 -22.96
N PRO A 10 0.70 -26.10 -21.73
CA PRO A 10 0.09 -24.80 -21.52
C PRO A 10 0.81 -23.77 -22.40
N ASN A 11 0.04 -23.05 -23.22
CA ASN A 11 0.58 -22.05 -24.14
C ASN A 11 1.37 -20.98 -23.35
N PRO A 12 2.67 -20.76 -23.65
CA PRO A 12 3.49 -19.78 -22.93
C PRO A 12 2.92 -18.36 -22.96
N SER A 13 2.10 -18.02 -23.96
CA SER A 13 1.43 -16.72 -24.03
C SER A 13 0.37 -16.48 -22.93
N ASN A 14 -0.05 -17.53 -22.22
CA ASN A 14 -0.94 -17.43 -21.05
C ASN A 14 -0.18 -17.39 -19.71
N LEU A 15 1.10 -17.78 -19.67
CA LEU A 15 1.91 -17.68 -18.45
C LEU A 15 2.26 -16.21 -18.16
N GLU A 16 2.57 -15.43 -19.22
CA GLU A 16 2.94 -14.02 -19.08
C GLU A 16 1.75 -13.13 -18.69
N LYS A 17 0.53 -13.49 -19.12
CA LYS A 17 -0.69 -12.77 -18.75
C LYS A 17 -1.16 -13.02 -17.32
N ARG A 18 -0.66 -14.06 -16.66
CA ARG A 18 -1.04 -14.44 -15.30
C ARG A 18 -0.10 -13.89 -14.22
N SER A 19 1.00 -13.26 -14.63
CA SER A 19 1.99 -12.68 -13.71
C SER A 19 1.61 -11.28 -13.21
N SER A 20 0.75 -10.54 -13.90
CA SER A 20 0.43 -9.15 -13.47
C SER A 20 -0.87 -8.99 -12.68
N GLN A 21 -1.74 -10.00 -12.62
CA GLN A 21 -2.84 -9.97 -11.66
C GLN A 21 -2.38 -10.53 -10.32
N SER A 22 -1.37 -9.87 -9.75
CA SER A 22 -1.35 -9.79 -8.29
C SER A 22 -2.75 -9.32 -7.91
N VAL A 23 -3.45 -10.07 -7.05
CA VAL A 23 -4.44 -9.47 -6.17
C VAL A 23 -3.63 -8.65 -5.16
N GLY A 24 -2.90 -7.67 -5.68
CA GLY A 24 -1.99 -6.83 -4.97
C GLY A 24 -2.88 -5.78 -4.35
N PHE A 25 -3.07 -5.88 -3.04
CA PHE A 25 -3.47 -4.71 -2.27
C PHE A 25 -2.42 -3.63 -2.55
N SER A 26 -2.69 -2.76 -3.52
CA SER A 26 -1.71 -1.81 -4.04
C SER A 26 -1.42 -0.81 -2.93
N THR A 27 -0.35 -1.07 -2.17
CA THR A 27 0.21 -0.21 -1.13
C THR A 27 0.29 1.25 -1.61
N THR A 28 0.50 1.45 -2.91
CA THR A 28 0.56 2.76 -3.57
C THR A 28 -0.69 3.61 -3.38
N LYS A 29 -1.90 3.04 -3.38
CA LYS A 29 -3.15 3.82 -3.19
C LYS A 29 -3.22 4.41 -1.78
N PHE A 30 -3.04 3.58 -0.77
CA PHE A 30 -3.11 4.02 0.63
C PHE A 30 -1.97 4.99 0.98
N ARG A 31 -0.77 4.79 0.44
CA ARG A 31 0.33 5.74 0.63
C ARG A 31 0.04 7.13 0.07
N LYS A 32 -0.72 7.26 -1.04
CA LYS A 32 -1.13 8.56 -1.57
C LYS A 32 -2.04 9.30 -0.58
N VAL A 33 -3.02 8.59 -0.02
CA VAL A 33 -3.95 9.13 0.98
C VAL A 33 -3.20 9.51 2.26
N SER A 34 -2.35 8.63 2.80
CA SER A 34 -1.56 8.93 4.01
C SER A 34 -0.66 10.16 3.83
N LYS A 35 0.00 10.29 2.66
CA LYS A 35 0.80 11.49 2.35
C LYS A 35 -0.06 12.75 2.18
N ALA A 36 -1.29 12.62 1.67
CA ALA A 36 -2.20 13.75 1.55
C ALA A 36 -2.64 14.23 2.93
N ILE A 37 -3.05 13.33 3.83
CA ILE A 37 -3.41 13.65 5.22
C ILE A 37 -2.24 14.38 5.89
N MET A 38 -1.03 13.81 5.83
CA MET A 38 0.17 14.39 6.42
C MET A 38 0.44 15.84 5.95
N ARG A 39 0.18 16.14 4.67
CA ARG A 39 0.38 17.49 4.10
C ARG A 39 -0.75 18.48 4.43
N ASN A 40 -1.92 17.99 4.76
CA ASN A 40 -3.08 18.82 5.07
C ASN A 40 -3.27 19.02 6.59
N LEU A 41 -2.41 18.41 7.41
CA LEU A 41 -2.39 18.73 8.84
C LEU A 41 -1.90 20.17 9.02
N PRO A 42 -2.62 21.00 9.79
CA PRO A 42 -2.20 22.36 10.06
C PRO A 42 -0.88 22.35 10.84
N ALA A 43 0.04 23.23 10.47
CA ALA A 43 1.17 23.54 11.35
C ALA A 43 0.61 24.26 12.57
N ASN A 44 0.67 23.62 13.73
CA ASN A 44 0.25 24.18 15.01
C ASN A 44 1.16 23.70 16.13
N ASP A 45 1.09 24.36 17.28
CA ASP A 45 1.94 24.04 18.44
C ASP A 45 1.62 22.68 19.07
N ILE A 46 0.56 22.00 18.61
CA ILE A 46 0.11 20.69 19.10
C ILE A 46 0.89 19.57 18.42
N ILE A 47 1.21 19.70 17.13
CA ILE A 47 1.85 18.64 16.33
C ILE A 47 3.35 18.96 16.18
N GLU A 48 4.20 18.10 16.74
CA GLU A 48 5.66 18.20 16.58
C GLU A 48 6.12 17.65 15.24
N SER A 49 5.62 16.47 14.85
CA SER A 49 5.93 15.88 13.55
C SER A 49 4.93 14.80 13.14
N CYS A 50 4.94 14.45 11.85
CA CYS A 50 4.13 13.38 11.31
C CYS A 50 4.91 12.57 10.26
N CYS A 51 4.67 11.26 10.19
CA CYS A 51 5.36 10.37 9.26
C CYS A 51 4.46 9.20 8.81
N VAL A 52 4.62 8.76 7.56
CA VAL A 52 3.90 7.59 7.04
C VAL A 52 4.61 6.31 7.47
N ALA A 53 4.06 5.62 8.49
CA ALA A 53 4.62 4.40 9.04
C ALA A 53 4.30 3.14 8.22
N GLY A 54 3.31 3.21 7.33
CA GLY A 54 2.93 2.09 6.49
C GLY A 54 1.85 2.43 5.46
N PRO A 55 1.39 1.45 4.66
CA PRO A 55 0.27 1.64 3.76
C PRO A 55 -0.99 1.96 4.57
N GLY A 56 -1.42 3.23 4.58
CA GLY A 56 -2.64 3.65 5.29
C GLY A 56 -2.41 4.14 6.74
N TYR A 57 -1.19 4.05 7.27
CA TYR A 57 -0.87 4.47 8.64
C TYR A 57 0.00 5.72 8.66
N VAL A 58 -0.36 6.68 9.52
CA VAL A 58 0.39 7.90 9.78
C VAL A 58 0.64 8.00 11.28
N ASN A 59 1.90 8.09 11.67
CA ASN A 59 2.29 8.41 13.04
C ASN A 59 2.27 9.93 13.21
N VAL A 60 1.70 10.39 14.30
CA VAL A 60 1.69 11.80 14.71
C VAL A 60 2.37 11.89 16.07
N ILE A 61 3.38 12.74 16.17
CA ILE A 61 4.08 13.05 17.41
C ILE A 61 3.52 14.38 17.91
N LEU A 62 3.00 14.36 19.13
CA LEU A 62 2.49 15.56 19.79
C LEU A 62 3.64 16.33 20.43
N SER A 63 3.53 17.65 20.39
CA SER A 63 4.46 18.57 21.03
C SER A 63 4.50 18.36 22.53
N LYS A 64 5.69 18.09 23.05
CA LYS A 64 5.94 18.01 24.50
C LYS A 64 5.65 19.33 25.21
N GLN A 65 5.86 20.46 24.54
CA GLN A 65 5.59 21.78 25.10
C GLN A 65 4.10 22.02 25.27
N TRP A 66 3.29 21.56 24.32
CA TRP A 66 1.84 21.61 24.44
C TRP A 66 1.31 20.66 25.51
N MET A 67 1.82 19.42 25.58
CA MET A 67 1.40 18.46 26.61
C MET A 67 1.79 18.88 28.04
N ALA A 68 2.79 19.73 28.18
CA ALA A 68 3.26 20.23 29.47
C ALA A 68 2.49 21.49 29.95
N GLN A 69 1.56 22.02 29.14
CA GLN A 69 0.62 23.07 29.53
C GLN A 69 -0.59 22.49 30.24
#